data_AF-A0A257QBK4-F1
#
_entry.id   AF-A0A257QBK4-F1
#
_cell.length_a   1.000
_cell.length_b   1.000
_cell.length_c   1.000
_cell.angle_alpha   90.00
_cell.angle_beta   90.00
_cell.angle_gamma   90.00
#
_symmetry.space_group_name_H-M   'P 1'
#
loop_
_entity.id
_entity.type
_entity.pdbx_description
1 polymer ?
#
loop_
_entity_poly.entity_id
_entity_poly.type
_entity_poly.pdbx_seq_one_letter_code
_entity_poly.pdbx_strand_id
1 'polypeptide(L)'
;MPAFEYSALDAGGKTRKGVIESDSARGARSLLREQGLAPLTIEAVASETLSASGKSSFASRFQTLNPTELALFTRQISTLIAAGLPIDAALGGIIRQTETPRIRRIITAVRAKVVEGMSFAQGLAAFPRAFNDLYRATVAAGEESGHLPAVLERLADYTEGRQATTQKVQMALFYPAL
;
A
#
# COMPACT_ATOMS: atom_id res chain seq x y z
N MET A 1 -15.15 -1.12 -9.99
CA MET A 1 -14.87 -2.16 -11.01
C MET A 1 -13.74 -3.03 -10.46
N PRO A 2 -13.79 -4.38 -10.57
CA PRO A 2 -12.79 -5.25 -9.97
C PRO A 2 -11.45 -5.21 -10.72
N ALA A 3 -10.36 -5.14 -9.95
CA ALA A 3 -9.00 -5.21 -10.48
C ALA A 3 -8.52 -6.68 -10.54
N PHE A 4 -7.90 -7.05 -11.64
CA PHE A 4 -7.30 -8.37 -11.85
C PHE A 4 -5.79 -8.23 -12.02
N GLU A 5 -5.00 -8.96 -11.22
CA GLU A 5 -3.56 -9.05 -11.45
C GLU A 5 -3.33 -10.12 -12.52
N TYR A 6 -2.59 -9.76 -13.57
CA TYR A 6 -2.22 -10.68 -14.63
C TYR A 6 -0.71 -10.86 -14.70
N SER A 7 -0.29 -12.10 -14.92
CA SER A 7 1.04 -12.42 -15.42
C SER A 7 0.86 -13.01 -16.80
N ALA A 8 1.28 -12.28 -17.83
CA ALA A 8 1.19 -12.71 -19.21
C ALA A 8 2.58 -12.77 -19.85
N LEU A 9 2.74 -13.70 -20.77
CA LEU A 9 3.94 -13.91 -21.55
C LEU A 9 3.85 -13.08 -22.84
N ASP A 10 4.88 -12.29 -23.10
CA ASP A 10 5.07 -11.60 -24.38
C ASP A 10 5.54 -12.62 -25.45
N ALA A 11 5.36 -12.33 -26.74
CA ALA A 11 5.75 -13.20 -27.85
C ALA A 11 7.26 -13.53 -27.88
N GLY A 12 8.08 -12.72 -27.20
CA GLY A 12 9.51 -12.93 -26.99
C GLY A 12 9.89 -13.66 -25.69
N GLY A 13 8.95 -14.31 -25.00
CA GLY A 13 9.25 -15.15 -23.82
C GLY A 13 9.51 -14.39 -22.52
N LYS A 14 9.29 -13.07 -22.47
CA LYS A 14 9.41 -12.25 -21.25
C LYS A 14 8.07 -12.16 -20.53
N THR A 15 8.07 -12.37 -19.22
CA THR A 15 6.87 -12.26 -18.38
C THR A 15 6.60 -10.80 -18.02
N ARG A 16 5.43 -10.28 -18.39
CA ARG A 16 4.93 -8.98 -17.95
C ARG A 16 3.85 -9.18 -16.88
N LYS A 17 4.02 -8.47 -15.76
CA LYS A 17 3.07 -8.46 -14.65
C LYS A 17 2.43 -7.08 -14.56
N GLY A 18 1.10 -7.04 -14.50
CA GLY A 18 0.34 -5.79 -14.47
C GLY A 18 -1.00 -5.99 -13.79
N VAL A 19 -1.69 -4.88 -13.52
CA VAL A 19 -3.06 -4.90 -13.02
C VAL A 19 -3.96 -4.37 -14.13
N ILE A 20 -5.04 -5.07 -14.42
CA ILE A 20 -6.03 -4.68 -15.41
C ILE A 20 -7.40 -4.63 -14.76
N GLU A 21 -8.13 -3.54 -14.99
CA GLU A 21 -9.51 -3.44 -14.55
C GLU A 21 -10.39 -4.07 -15.61
N SER A 22 -11.23 -5.03 -15.22
CA SER A 22 -12.19 -5.65 -16.13
C SER A 22 -13.42 -6.10 -15.35
N ASP A 23 -14.55 -6.24 -16.01
CA ASP A 23 -15.78 -6.65 -15.34
C ASP A 23 -15.85 -8.17 -15.10
N SER A 24 -14.92 -8.97 -15.66
CA SER A 24 -14.86 -10.42 -15.45
C SER A 24 -13.51 -11.05 -15.79
N ALA A 25 -13.19 -12.19 -15.16
CA ALA A 25 -11.98 -12.97 -15.45
C ALA A 25 -11.91 -13.51 -16.91
N ARG A 26 -13.04 -13.59 -17.62
CA ARG A 26 -13.06 -13.88 -19.07
C ARG A 26 -12.74 -12.62 -19.89
N GLY A 27 -13.24 -11.45 -19.46
CA GLY A 27 -12.92 -10.14 -20.04
C GLY A 27 -11.42 -9.81 -19.95
N ALA A 28 -10.81 -9.99 -18.77
CA ALA A 28 -9.36 -9.81 -18.60
C ALA A 28 -8.54 -10.69 -19.57
N ARG A 29 -8.96 -11.94 -19.81
CA ARG A 29 -8.30 -12.84 -20.78
C ARG A 29 -8.40 -12.33 -22.22
N SER A 30 -9.57 -11.82 -22.60
CA SER A 30 -9.80 -11.29 -23.95
C SER A 30 -8.94 -10.06 -24.20
N LEU A 31 -8.89 -9.14 -23.22
CA LEU A 31 -8.13 -7.90 -23.33
C LEU A 31 -6.61 -8.15 -23.41
N LEU A 32 -6.10 -9.15 -22.67
CA LEU A 32 -4.69 -9.55 -22.75
C LEU A 32 -4.35 -10.20 -24.10
N ARG A 33 -5.27 -11.01 -24.66
CA ARG A 33 -5.09 -11.59 -26.00
C ARG A 33 -5.12 -10.53 -27.10
N GLU A 34 -5.99 -9.52 -26.99
CA GLU A 34 -6.01 -8.36 -27.91
C GLU A 34 -4.70 -7.57 -27.87
N GLN A 35 -4.04 -7.51 -26.71
CA GLN A 35 -2.72 -6.88 -26.55
C GLN A 35 -1.54 -7.78 -26.97
N GLY A 36 -1.80 -8.96 -27.56
CA GLY A 36 -0.77 -9.89 -28.00
C GLY A 36 -0.04 -10.63 -26.86
N LEU A 37 -0.59 -10.59 -25.64
CA LEU A 37 -0.01 -11.19 -24.44
C LEU A 37 -0.71 -12.52 -24.13
N ALA A 38 0.05 -13.61 -24.00
CA ALA A 38 -0.49 -14.93 -23.66
C ALA A 38 -0.62 -15.07 -22.13
N PRO A 39 -1.84 -15.18 -21.57
CA PRO A 39 -2.02 -15.21 -20.12
C PRO A 39 -1.54 -16.53 -19.51
N LEU A 40 -0.58 -16.48 -18.58
CA LEU A 40 -0.08 -17.64 -17.84
C LEU A 40 -0.86 -17.84 -16.54
N THR A 41 -1.22 -16.76 -15.84
CA THR A 41 -2.01 -16.77 -14.60
C THR A 41 -2.84 -15.48 -14.50
N ILE A 42 -4.10 -15.62 -14.07
CA ILE A 42 -5.02 -14.50 -13.84
C ILE A 42 -5.66 -14.73 -12.48
N GLU A 43 -5.32 -13.87 -11.52
CA GLU A 43 -5.83 -13.92 -10.15
C GLU A 43 -6.77 -12.72 -9.93
N ALA A 44 -7.98 -13.02 -9.44
CA ALA A 44 -8.97 -12.01 -9.11
C ALA A 44 -8.63 -11.39 -7.75
N VAL A 45 -8.50 -10.06 -7.68
CA VAL A 45 -8.15 -9.37 -6.42
C VAL A 45 -9.40 -9.06 -5.56
N ALA A 46 -10.55 -9.64 -5.86
CA ALA A 46 -11.79 -9.37 -5.13
C ALA A 46 -12.31 -10.63 -4.42
N SER A 47 -12.46 -10.49 -3.10
CA SER A 47 -13.09 -11.39 -2.12
C SER A 47 -12.29 -12.61 -1.62
N GLU A 48 -11.16 -12.36 -0.95
CA GLU A 48 -10.69 -13.27 0.11
C GLU A 48 -10.90 -12.65 1.49
N THR A 49 -12.17 -12.52 1.89
CA THR A 49 -12.53 -12.57 3.30
C THR A 49 -13.18 -13.91 3.57
N LEU A 50 -12.50 -14.72 4.38
CA LEU A 50 -13.01 -15.86 5.18
C LEU A 50 -13.10 -17.23 4.47
N SER A 51 -11.99 -17.96 4.37
CA SER A 51 -11.89 -19.32 4.94
C SER A 51 -10.55 -20.00 4.63
N ALA A 52 -9.89 -20.42 5.72
CA ALA A 52 -9.07 -21.62 5.90
C ALA A 52 -8.04 -22.06 4.84
N SER A 53 -6.83 -22.26 5.36
CA SER A 53 -5.89 -23.33 5.02
C SER A 53 -4.77 -23.01 3.99
N GLY A 54 -3.56 -22.82 4.51
CA GLY A 54 -2.43 -23.60 4.00
C GLY A 54 -1.35 -22.92 3.14
N LYS A 55 -1.46 -21.65 2.72
CA LYS A 55 -0.38 -20.99 1.92
C LYS A 55 -0.11 -19.49 2.23
N SER A 56 -0.49 -19.01 3.41
CA SER A 56 -0.47 -17.57 3.79
C SER A 56 0.92 -16.97 4.12
N SER A 57 2.01 -17.74 4.12
CA SER A 57 3.31 -17.20 4.54
C SER A 57 4.02 -16.34 3.49
N PHE A 58 3.75 -16.52 2.19
CA PHE A 58 4.46 -15.77 1.14
C PHE A 58 3.76 -14.44 0.81
N ALA A 59 2.42 -14.44 0.68
CA ALA A 59 1.64 -13.23 0.41
C ALA A 59 1.70 -12.19 1.55
N SER A 60 1.76 -12.64 2.80
CA SER A 60 1.69 -11.77 3.98
C SER A 60 2.98 -10.99 4.27
N ARG A 61 4.10 -11.32 3.61
CA ARG A 61 5.35 -10.54 3.62
C ARG A 61 5.32 -9.37 2.65
N PHE A 62 4.38 -9.37 1.70
CA PHE A 62 4.20 -8.28 0.73
C PHE A 62 3.24 -7.17 1.23
N GLN A 63 2.73 -7.28 2.45
CA GLN A 63 1.79 -6.32 3.04
C GLN A 63 2.40 -5.51 4.19
N THR A 64 3.73 -5.51 4.32
CA THR A 64 4.45 -4.84 5.42
C THR A 64 5.19 -3.62 4.90
N LEU A 65 5.28 -2.59 5.73
CA LEU A 65 6.20 -1.47 5.57
C LEU A 65 7.32 -1.61 6.60
N ASN A 66 8.56 -1.38 6.19
CA ASN A 66 9.64 -1.24 7.17
C ASN A 66 9.53 0.14 7.86
N PRO A 67 10.21 0.36 9.01
CA PRO A 67 10.10 1.63 9.73
C PRO A 67 10.45 2.87 8.90
N THR A 68 11.45 2.76 8.02
CA THR A 68 11.88 3.85 7.13
C THR A 68 10.84 4.18 6.07
N GLU A 69 10.25 3.16 5.45
CA GLU A 69 9.18 3.30 4.46
C GLU A 69 7.91 3.88 5.09
N LEU A 70 7.56 3.44 6.30
CA LEU A 70 6.42 3.97 7.05
C LEU A 70 6.64 5.45 7.40
N ALA A 71 7.83 5.82 7.87
CA ALA A 71 8.18 7.19 8.18
C ALA A 71 8.11 8.08 6.92
N LEU A 72 8.72 7.64 5.81
CA LEU A 72 8.68 8.37 4.55
C LEU A 72 7.25 8.58 4.04
N PHE A 73 6.44 7.52 4.01
CA PHE A 73 5.03 7.61 3.63
C PHE A 73 4.26 8.60 4.51
N THR A 74 4.45 8.50 5.83
CA THR A 74 3.73 9.33 6.81
C THR A 74 4.13 10.80 6.69
N ARG A 75 5.42 11.09 6.47
CA ARG A 75 5.89 12.46 6.21
C ARG A 75 5.32 13.01 4.91
N GLN A 76 5.38 12.25 3.82
CA GLN A 76 4.85 12.68 2.52
C GLN A 76 3.34 12.98 2.59
N ILE A 77 2.55 12.10 3.21
CA ILE A 77 1.11 12.33 3.33
C ILE A 77 0.81 13.52 4.25
N SER A 78 1.55 13.67 5.36
CA SER A 78 1.40 14.85 6.25
C SER A 78 1.63 16.15 5.49
N THR A 79 2.74 16.25 4.74
CA THR A 79 3.09 17.47 3.99
C THR A 79 2.04 17.82 2.94
N LEU A 80 1.55 16.83 2.19
CA LEU A 80 0.54 17.07 1.15
C LEU A 80 -0.81 17.48 1.75
N ILE A 81 -1.22 16.87 2.85
CA ILE A 81 -2.47 17.19 3.55
C ILE A 81 -2.38 18.56 4.22
N ALA A 82 -1.24 18.90 4.82
CA ALA A 82 -0.98 20.22 5.38
C ALA A 82 -0.99 21.33 4.30
N ALA A 83 -0.60 21.00 3.06
CA ALA A 83 -0.72 21.88 1.90
C ALA A 83 -2.16 22.00 1.36
N GLY A 84 -3.15 21.37 2.00
CA GLY A 84 -4.56 21.45 1.64
C GLY A 84 -4.97 20.55 0.47
N LEU A 85 -4.13 19.60 0.06
CA LEU A 85 -4.54 18.64 -0.97
C LEU A 85 -5.59 17.67 -0.43
N PRO A 86 -6.62 17.33 -1.22
CA PRO A 86 -7.50 16.22 -0.92
C PRO A 86 -6.73 14.90 -0.74
N ILE A 87 -7.19 14.05 0.18
CA ILE A 87 -6.51 12.79 0.54
C ILE A 87 -6.31 11.85 -0.64
N ASP A 88 -7.28 11.76 -1.56
CA ASP A 88 -7.20 10.92 -2.76
C ASP A 88 -6.14 11.44 -3.75
N ALA A 89 -5.99 12.76 -3.87
CA ALA A 89 -5.01 13.42 -4.71
C ALA A 89 -3.60 13.28 -4.11
N ALA A 90 -3.48 13.44 -2.79
CA ALA A 90 -2.24 13.26 -2.05
C ALA A 90 -1.72 11.81 -2.18
N LEU A 91 -2.58 10.81 -1.95
CA LEU A 91 -2.24 9.40 -2.16
C LEU A 91 -1.87 9.13 -3.61
N GLY A 92 -2.58 9.71 -4.58
CA GLY A 92 -2.25 9.61 -6.00
C GLY A 92 -0.87 10.18 -6.34
N GLY A 93 -0.47 11.28 -5.70
CA GLY A 93 0.87 11.86 -5.81
C GLY A 93 1.95 10.92 -5.30
N ILE A 94 1.76 10.36 -4.09
CA ILE A 94 2.72 9.43 -3.48
C ILE A 94 2.87 8.16 -4.31
N ILE A 95 1.78 7.61 -4.85
CA ILE A 95 1.80 6.42 -5.72
C ILE A 95 2.70 6.66 -6.94
N ARG A 96 2.64 7.84 -7.56
CA ARG A 96 3.49 8.17 -8.73
C ARG A 96 4.97 8.22 -8.37
N GLN A 97 5.31 8.76 -7.19
CA GLN A 97 6.67 8.90 -6.70
C GLN A 97 7.27 7.59 -6.16
N THR A 98 6.44 6.63 -5.77
CA THR A 98 6.89 5.39 -5.12
C THR A 98 7.53 4.40 -6.10
N GLU A 99 8.82 4.19 -6.02
CA GLU A 99 9.52 3.22 -6.90
C GLU A 99 9.25 1.76 -6.50
N THR A 100 9.07 1.49 -5.21
CA THR A 100 8.89 0.13 -4.69
C THR A 100 7.50 -0.42 -5.04
N PRO A 101 7.39 -1.50 -5.85
CA PRO A 101 6.09 -2.03 -6.28
C PRO A 101 5.19 -2.48 -5.12
N ARG A 102 5.79 -3.01 -4.04
CA ARG A 102 5.08 -3.44 -2.83
C ARG A 102 4.32 -2.28 -2.18
N ILE A 103 5.03 -1.17 -1.93
CA ILE A 103 4.49 0.02 -1.29
C ILE A 103 3.41 0.64 -2.18
N ARG A 104 3.71 0.73 -3.48
CA ARG A 104 2.76 1.23 -4.48
C ARG A 104 1.44 0.47 -4.45
N ARG A 105 1.47 -0.87 -4.35
CA ARG A 105 0.25 -1.72 -4.23
C ARG A 105 -0.55 -1.39 -2.97
N ILE A 106 0.13 -1.29 -1.82
CA ILE A 106 -0.52 -0.96 -0.53
C ILE A 106 -1.23 0.39 -0.63
N ILE A 107 -0.52 1.44 -1.06
CA ILE A 107 -1.08 2.80 -1.12
C ILE A 107 -2.19 2.88 -2.18
N THR A 108 -2.07 2.16 -3.30
CA THR A 108 -3.11 2.10 -4.34
C THR A 108 -4.40 1.48 -3.80
N ALA A 109 -4.30 0.40 -3.03
CA ALA A 109 -5.45 -0.23 -2.40
C ALA A 109 -6.08 0.66 -1.32
N VAL A 110 -5.27 1.35 -0.51
CA VAL A 110 -5.77 2.36 0.45
C VAL A 110 -6.52 3.47 -0.28
N ARG A 111 -5.95 4.02 -1.36
CA ARG A 111 -6.59 5.06 -2.18
C ARG A 111 -7.91 4.59 -2.77
N ALA A 112 -7.97 3.36 -3.29
CA ALA A 112 -9.21 2.81 -3.85
C ALA A 112 -10.34 2.81 -2.81
N LYS A 113 -10.05 2.42 -1.57
CA LYS A 113 -11.04 2.44 -0.48
C LYS A 113 -11.53 3.84 -0.14
N VAL A 114 -10.63 4.82 -0.14
CA VAL A 114 -10.96 6.22 0.11
C VAL A 114 -11.85 6.79 -1.02
N VAL A 115 -11.53 6.47 -2.27
CA VAL A 115 -12.34 6.87 -3.44
C VAL A 115 -13.72 6.18 -3.43
N GLU A 116 -13.82 4.97 -2.89
CA GLU A 116 -15.10 4.27 -2.63
C GLU A 116 -15.93 4.92 -1.51
N GLY A 117 -15.43 5.98 -0.86
CA GLY A 117 -16.12 6.71 0.20
C GLY A 117 -15.84 6.19 1.62
N MET A 118 -14.93 5.24 1.78
CA MET A 118 -14.46 4.82 3.10
C MET A 118 -13.54 5.88 3.71
N SER A 119 -13.45 5.91 5.04
CA SER A 119 -12.48 6.79 5.70
C SER A 119 -11.04 6.36 5.42
N PHE A 120 -10.08 7.27 5.54
CA PHE A 120 -8.67 6.97 5.40
C PHE A 120 -8.23 5.91 6.43
N ALA A 121 -8.66 6.01 7.68
CA ALA A 121 -8.40 5.02 8.71
C ALA A 121 -8.93 3.62 8.35
N GLN A 122 -10.12 3.53 7.74
CA GLN A 122 -10.67 2.27 7.24
C GLN A 122 -9.85 1.71 6.08
N GLY A 123 -9.39 2.57 5.16
CA GLY A 123 -8.47 2.17 4.08
C GLY A 123 -7.17 1.59 4.62
N LEU A 124 -6.57 2.24 5.62
CA LEU A 124 -5.36 1.75 6.31
C LEU A 124 -5.61 0.43 7.06
N ALA A 125 -6.84 0.21 7.55
CA ALA A 125 -7.19 -0.99 8.29
C ALA A 125 -7.15 -2.28 7.45
N ALA A 126 -7.17 -2.18 6.13
CA ALA A 126 -6.93 -3.32 5.24
C ALA A 126 -5.48 -3.86 5.32
N PHE A 127 -4.54 -3.09 5.87
CA PHE A 127 -3.12 -3.45 5.97
C PHE A 127 -2.59 -3.34 7.42
N PRO A 128 -3.08 -4.14 8.37
CA PRO A 128 -2.72 -4.04 9.79
C PRO A 128 -1.24 -4.32 10.07
N ARG A 129 -0.54 -5.02 9.15
CA ARG A 129 0.91 -5.26 9.24
C ARG A 129 1.76 -4.08 8.77
N ALA A 130 1.20 -3.21 7.94
CA ALA A 130 1.85 -1.96 7.52
C ALA A 130 1.51 -0.82 8.50
N PHE A 131 0.25 -0.76 8.94
CA PHE A 131 -0.28 0.26 9.83
C PHE A 131 -0.80 -0.38 11.10
N ASN A 132 -0.05 -0.24 12.19
CA ASN A 132 -0.42 -0.82 13.48
C ASN A 132 -1.66 -0.14 14.08
N ASP A 133 -2.18 -0.73 15.16
CA ASP A 133 -3.43 -0.28 15.80
C ASP A 133 -3.36 1.17 16.27
N LEU A 134 -2.24 1.56 16.90
CA LEU A 134 -2.02 2.93 17.36
C LEU A 134 -2.07 3.93 16.21
N TYR A 135 -1.40 3.63 15.09
CA TYR A 135 -1.39 4.48 13.91
C TYR A 135 -2.81 4.67 13.37
N ARG A 136 -3.53 3.56 13.17
CA ARG A 136 -4.89 3.58 12.61
C ARG A 136 -5.88 4.31 13.53
N ALA A 137 -5.82 4.07 14.83
CA ALA A 137 -6.67 4.73 15.81
C ALA A 137 -6.40 6.23 15.88
N THR A 138 -5.13 6.63 15.80
CA THR A 138 -4.74 8.05 15.81
C THR A 138 -5.25 8.75 14.56
N VAL A 139 -5.10 8.14 13.38
CA VAL A 139 -5.69 8.65 12.13
C VAL A 139 -7.21 8.75 12.22
N ALA A 140 -7.89 7.71 12.73
CA ALA A 140 -9.35 7.72 12.87
C ALA A 140 -9.83 8.89 13.74
N ALA A 141 -9.18 9.12 14.89
CA ALA A 141 -9.48 10.24 15.76
C ALA A 141 -9.22 11.60 15.07
N GLY A 142 -8.19 11.69 14.25
CA GLY A 142 -7.89 12.88 13.44
C GLY A 142 -8.94 13.15 12.35
N GLU A 143 -9.43 12.11 11.68
CA GLU A 143 -10.50 12.23 10.69
C GLU A 143 -11.83 12.65 11.35
N GLU A 144 -12.23 11.97 12.42
CA GLU A 144 -13.51 12.23 13.12
C GLU A 144 -13.55 13.63 13.74
N SER A 145 -12.43 14.10 14.28
CA SER A 145 -12.32 15.44 14.84
C SER A 145 -12.09 16.54 13.79
N GLY A 146 -11.85 16.19 12.51
CA GLY A 146 -11.49 17.14 11.46
C GLY A 146 -10.08 17.75 11.59
N HIS A 147 -9.25 17.25 12.51
CA HIS A 147 -7.89 17.74 12.76
C HIS A 147 -6.81 16.84 12.13
N LEU A 148 -7.16 16.14 11.05
CA LEU A 148 -6.28 15.20 10.35
C LEU A 148 -4.89 15.77 10.02
N PRO A 149 -4.72 17.03 9.54
CA PRO A 149 -3.39 17.58 9.25
C PRO A 149 -2.46 17.60 10.47
N ALA A 150 -2.96 18.08 11.62
CA ALA A 150 -2.17 18.16 12.85
C ALA A 150 -1.83 16.77 13.41
N VAL A 151 -2.74 15.81 13.23
CA VAL A 151 -2.55 14.43 13.65
C VAL A 151 -1.52 13.71 12.78
N LEU A 152 -1.57 13.89 11.46
CA LEU A 152 -0.58 13.32 10.55
C LEU A 152 0.82 13.91 10.77
N GLU A 153 0.91 15.18 11.14
CA GLU A 153 2.19 15.81 11.45
C GLU A 153 2.84 15.19 12.70
N ARG A 154 2.06 15.02 13.77
CA ARG A 154 2.52 14.31 14.97
C ARG A 154 2.89 12.85 14.69
N LEU A 155 2.14 12.18 13.82
CA LEU A 155 2.47 10.81 13.40
C LEU A 155 3.76 10.76 12.58
N ALA A 156 4.02 11.75 11.73
CA ALA A 156 5.26 11.84 10.96
C ALA A 156 6.45 11.99 11.91
N ASP A 157 6.40 12.95 12.84
CA ASP A 157 7.44 13.15 13.86
C ASP A 157 7.68 11.89 14.70
N TYR A 158 6.60 11.22 15.11
CA TYR A 158 6.68 9.99 15.88
C TYR A 158 7.35 8.85 15.10
N THR A 159 6.95 8.64 13.84
CA THR A 159 7.49 7.55 13.01
C THR A 159 8.96 7.78 12.64
N GLU A 160 9.35 9.03 12.35
CA GLU A 160 10.74 9.42 12.13
C GLU A 160 11.60 9.24 13.40
N GLY A 161 11.12 9.71 14.55
CA GLY A 161 11.82 9.53 15.83
C GLY A 161 12.02 8.05 16.19
N ARG A 162 11.02 7.21 15.90
CA ARG A 162 11.11 5.76 16.08
C ARG A 162 12.13 5.12 15.13
N GLN A 163 12.16 5.53 13.87
CA GLN A 163 13.13 5.07 12.88
C GLN A 163 14.56 5.46 13.29
N ALA A 164 14.79 6.72 13.68
CA ALA A 164 16.09 7.21 14.13
C ALA A 164 16.59 6.48 15.38
N THR A 165 15.72 6.23 16.36
CA THR A 165 16.08 5.50 17.58
C THR A 165 16.46 4.06 17.26
N THR A 166 15.68 3.38 16.42
CA THR A 166 15.96 1.99 16.02
C THR A 166 17.29 1.89 15.29
N GLN A 167 17.58 2.84 14.40
CA GLN A 167 18.84 2.89 13.66
C GLN A 167 20.04 3.11 14.59
N LYS A 168 19.93 4.03 15.57
CA LYS A 168 20.98 4.26 16.57
C LYS A 168 21.28 3.00 17.39
N VAL A 169 20.24 2.31 17.86
CA VAL A 169 20.38 1.06 18.63
C VAL A 169 21.06 -0.02 17.78
N GLN A 170 20.68 -0.17 16.52
CA GLN A 170 21.32 -1.12 15.61
C GLN A 170 22.80 -0.79 15.43
N MET A 171 23.14 0.46 15.11
CA MET A 171 24.54 0.86 14.93
C MET A 171 25.38 0.67 16.19
N ALA A 172 24.82 0.96 17.37
CA ALA A 172 25.49 0.75 18.66
C ALA A 172 25.73 -0.74 18.99
N LEU A 173 24.93 -1.65 18.45
CA LEU A 173 25.09 -3.10 18.61
C LEU A 173 26.05 -3.71 17.57
N PHE A 174 26.23 -3.08 16.41
CA PHE A 174 27.19 -3.52 15.39
C PHE A 174 28.62 -3.03 15.69
N TYR A 175 28.76 -1.86 16.30
CA TYR A 175 30.07 -1.28 16.65
C TYR A 175 30.96 -2.11 17.60
N PRO A 176 30.45 -2.87 18.60
CA PRO A 176 31.27 -3.67 19.51
C PRO A 176 31.97 -4.89 18.89
N ALA A 177 31.67 -5.20 17.62
CA ALA A 177 32.20 -6.36 16.90
C ALA A 177 33.31 -6.00 15.89
N LEU A 178 33.71 -4.73 15.81
CA LEU A 178 34.84 -4.21 15.04
C LEU A 178 35.95 -3.75 16.01
#